data_AF-A0A1Q3RSX4-F1
#
_entry.id   AF-A0A1Q3RSX4-F1
#
_cell.length_a   1.000
_cell.length_b   1.000
_cell.length_c   1.000
_cell.angle_alpha   90.00
_cell.angle_beta   90.00
_cell.angle_gamma   90.00
#
_symmetry.space_group_name_H-M   'P 1'
#
loop_
_entity.id
_entity.type
_entity.pdbx_description
1 polymer ?
#
loop_
_entity_poly.entity_id
_entity_poly.type
_entity_poly.pdbx_seq_one_letter_code
_entity_poly.pdbx_strand_id
1 'polypeptide(L)'
;MANKEQSAKTAEFLGKIVSFRQSLKLIHWSVTGKGSYETHISLDQAIGTLTSVTDRLVETSFALLGTLDIVIPETHRPKVYIPYIEDFYQYVETNRSVFKESFSQSIVDDFQEAVIQLLFRLKRLE
;
A
#
# COMPACT_ATOMS: atom_id res chain seq x y z
N MET A 1 -22.01 -5.83 16.06
CA MET A 1 -21.20 -4.60 16.16
C MET A 1 -19.74 -5.02 16.05
N ALA A 2 -18.96 -4.35 15.20
CA ALA A 2 -17.53 -4.63 15.09
C ALA A 2 -16.84 -4.48 16.46
N ASN A 3 -15.89 -5.36 16.77
CA ASN A 3 -15.07 -5.25 17.97
C ASN A 3 -14.24 -3.95 17.87
N LYS A 4 -14.22 -3.11 18.91
CA LYS A 4 -13.41 -1.87 18.93
C LYS A 4 -11.93 -2.12 18.61
N GLU A 5 -11.39 -3.25 19.06
CA GLU A 5 -10.01 -3.65 18.76
C GLU A 5 -9.82 -3.93 17.26
N GLN A 6 -10.81 -4.54 16.61
CA GLN A 6 -10.80 -4.80 15.18
C GLN A 6 -10.79 -3.50 14.39
N SER A 7 -11.68 -2.56 14.73
CA SER A 7 -11.75 -1.25 14.07
C SER A 7 -10.44 -0.47 14.21
N ALA A 8 -9.81 -0.48 15.39
CA ALA A 8 -8.53 0.19 15.61
C ALA A 8 -7.40 -0.40 14.75
N LYS A 9 -7.27 -1.74 14.71
CA LYS A 9 -6.26 -2.42 13.88
C LYS A 9 -6.50 -2.19 12.39
N THR A 10 -7.75 -2.22 11.95
CA THR A 10 -8.11 -1.89 10.56
C THR A 10 -7.74 -0.45 10.24
N ALA A 11 -8.07 0.50 11.10
CA ALA A 11 -7.74 1.92 10.88
C ALA A 11 -6.22 2.16 10.81
N GLU A 12 -5.42 1.51 11.68
CA GLU A 12 -3.96 1.58 11.63
C GLU A 12 -3.40 1.01 10.32
N PHE A 13 -3.89 -0.15 9.89
CA PHE A 13 -3.49 -0.78 8.63
C PHE A 13 -3.80 0.14 7.43
N LEU A 14 -5.01 0.70 7.40
CA LEU A 14 -5.44 1.61 6.33
C LEU A 14 -4.59 2.89 6.29
N GLY A 15 -4.24 3.45 7.45
CA GLY A 15 -3.32 4.58 7.54
C GLY A 15 -1.94 4.27 6.95
N LYS A 16 -1.41 3.07 7.23
CA LYS A 16 -0.11 2.61 6.73
C LYS A 16 -0.08 2.38 5.22
N ILE A 17 -1.11 1.77 4.62
CA ILE A 17 -1.15 1.58 3.14
C ILE A 17 -1.27 2.92 2.40
N VAL A 18 -1.97 3.90 2.96
CA VAL A 18 -2.03 5.26 2.41
C VAL A 18 -0.65 5.91 2.50
N SER A 19 0.00 5.85 3.66
CA SER A 19 1.36 6.38 3.84
C SER A 19 2.36 5.73 2.87
N PHE A 20 2.34 4.41 2.71
CA PHE A 20 3.19 3.71 1.76
C PHE A 20 3.01 4.21 0.32
N ARG A 21 1.77 4.37 -0.14
CA ARG A 21 1.47 4.95 -1.46
C ARG A 21 2.05 6.36 -1.60
N GLN A 22 1.96 7.18 -0.56
CA GLN A 22 2.56 8.51 -0.56
C GLN A 22 4.09 8.45 -0.64
N SER A 23 4.75 7.51 0.05
CA SER A 23 6.19 7.25 -0.10
C SER A 23 6.54 6.90 -1.54
N LEU A 24 5.74 6.09 -2.22
CA LEU A 24 5.94 5.78 -3.65
C LEU A 24 5.87 7.03 -4.52
N LYS A 25 4.97 8.00 -4.25
CA LYS A 25 4.96 9.28 -4.97
C LYS A 25 6.21 10.11 -4.72
N LEU A 26 6.69 10.15 -3.47
CA LEU A 26 7.94 10.84 -3.14
C LEU A 26 9.14 10.22 -3.88
N ILE A 27 9.19 8.89 -4.00
CA ILE A 27 10.21 8.20 -4.82
C ILE A 27 10.03 8.58 -6.29
N HIS A 28 8.82 8.43 -6.85
CA HIS A 28 8.48 8.69 -8.24
C HIS A 28 8.86 10.11 -8.71
N TRP A 29 8.68 11.13 -7.86
CA TRP A 29 9.10 12.50 -8.19
C TRP A 29 10.62 12.72 -8.10
N SER A 30 11.32 11.89 -7.32
CA SER A 30 12.73 12.11 -6.97
C SER A 30 13.72 11.21 -7.69
N VAL A 31 13.25 10.26 -8.51
CA VAL A 31 14.12 9.32 -9.22
C VAL A 31 14.96 10.04 -10.28
N THR A 32 16.25 9.73 -10.30
CA THR A 32 17.24 10.32 -11.22
C THR A 32 18.29 9.26 -11.59
N GLY A 33 19.10 9.51 -12.62
CA GLY A 33 20.14 8.59 -13.06
C GLY A 33 19.68 7.59 -14.13
N LYS A 34 20.49 6.55 -14.38
CA LYS A 34 20.22 5.50 -15.37
C LYS A 34 18.96 4.72 -14.97
N GLY A 35 18.05 4.46 -15.92
CA GLY A 35 16.80 3.74 -15.66
C GLY A 35 15.74 4.55 -14.89
N SER A 36 15.95 5.85 -14.69
CA SER A 36 15.04 6.71 -13.92
C SER A 36 13.69 6.91 -14.60
N TYR A 37 13.63 6.95 -15.93
CA TYR A 37 12.37 7.08 -16.66
C TYR A 37 11.51 5.82 -16.51
N GLU A 38 12.10 4.64 -16.69
CA GLU A 38 11.44 3.36 -16.52
C GLU A 38 10.99 3.14 -15.07
N THR A 39 11.80 3.60 -14.11
CA THR A 39 11.46 3.61 -12.68
C THR A 39 10.27 4.53 -12.42
N HIS A 40 10.28 5.75 -12.97
CA HIS A 40 9.22 6.74 -12.83
C HIS A 40 7.88 6.20 -13.34
N ILE A 41 7.86 5.59 -14.53
CA ILE A 41 6.67 5.00 -15.16
C ILE A 41 6.20 3.77 -14.38
N SER A 42 7.10 2.90 -13.94
CA SER A 42 6.75 1.71 -13.15
C SER A 42 6.07 2.08 -11.83
N LEU A 43 6.60 3.10 -11.15
CA LEU A 43 6.01 3.65 -9.93
C LEU A 43 4.65 4.29 -10.20
N ASP A 44 4.50 5.10 -11.25
CA ASP A 44 3.24 5.77 -11.55
C ASP A 44 2.10 4.77 -11.85
N GLN A 45 2.41 3.75 -12.65
CA GLN A 45 1.47 2.65 -12.93
C GLN A 45 1.04 1.92 -11.65
N ALA A 46 1.99 1.57 -10.78
CA ALA A 46 1.68 0.91 -9.51
C ALA A 46 0.84 1.81 -8.59
N ILE A 47 1.18 3.10 -8.49
CA ILE A 47 0.42 4.07 -7.70
C ILE A 47 -1.01 4.18 -8.19
N GLY A 48 -1.26 4.18 -9.51
CA GLY A 48 -2.61 4.19 -10.06
C GLY A 48 -3.46 3.03 -9.54
N THR A 49 -2.97 1.80 -9.67
CA THR A 49 -3.64 0.60 -9.16
C THR A 49 -3.82 0.67 -7.64
N LEU A 50 -2.75 0.99 -6.90
CA LEU A 50 -2.78 1.09 -5.44
C LEU A 50 -3.74 2.17 -4.95
N THR A 51 -3.93 3.26 -5.70
CA THR A 51 -4.91 4.30 -5.37
C THR A 51 -6.32 3.73 -5.40
N SER A 52 -6.69 3.07 -6.50
CA SER A 52 -8.02 2.47 -6.66
C SER A 52 -8.29 1.35 -5.65
N VAL A 53 -7.32 0.46 -5.45
CA VAL A 53 -7.46 -0.67 -4.51
C VAL A 53 -7.53 -0.19 -3.06
N THR A 54 -6.70 0.80 -2.68
CA THR A 54 -6.75 1.39 -1.33
C THR A 54 -8.10 2.01 -1.04
N ASP A 55 -8.65 2.77 -1.99
CA ASP A 55 -9.95 3.42 -1.85
C ASP A 55 -11.07 2.38 -1.66
N ARG A 56 -11.11 1.36 -2.53
CA ARG A 56 -12.03 0.21 -2.39
C ARG A 56 -11.93 -0.44 -1.01
N LEU A 57 -10.72 -0.66 -0.50
CA LEU A 57 -10.51 -1.31 0.81
C LEU A 57 -10.99 -0.42 1.96
N VAL A 58 -10.70 0.89 1.91
CA VAL A 58 -11.15 1.87 2.91
C VAL A 58 -12.67 1.92 2.94
N GLU A 59 -13.32 2.16 1.80
CA GLU A 59 -14.79 2.27 1.72
C GLU A 59 -15.49 0.98 2.18
N THR A 60 -14.96 -0.18 1.76
CA THR A 60 -15.46 -1.48 2.21
C THR A 60 -15.33 -1.64 3.72
N SER A 61 -14.22 -1.17 4.31
CA SER A 61 -13.99 -1.22 5.75
C SER A 61 -14.96 -0.32 6.51
N PHE A 62 -15.25 0.89 5.99
CA PHE A 62 -16.26 1.78 6.56
C PHE A 62 -17.67 1.16 6.50
N ALA A 63 -18.02 0.49 5.40
CA ALA A 63 -19.31 -0.16 5.25
C ALA A 63 -19.51 -1.31 6.26
N LEU A 64 -18.45 -2.06 6.59
CA LEU A 64 -18.50 -3.18 7.52
C LEU A 64 -18.40 -2.77 8.99
N LEU A 65 -17.49 -1.85 9.30
CA LEU A 65 -17.09 -1.55 10.68
C LEU A 65 -17.70 -0.24 11.20
N GLY A 66 -18.38 0.52 10.33
CA GLY A 66 -18.80 1.89 10.60
C GLY A 66 -17.64 2.87 10.47
N THR A 67 -17.79 4.07 11.04
CA THR A 67 -16.74 5.09 11.00
C THR A 67 -15.45 4.61 11.63
N LEU A 68 -14.34 4.73 10.89
CA LEU A 68 -12.99 4.42 11.36
C LEU A 68 -12.21 5.71 11.58
N ASP A 69 -11.46 5.77 12.68
CA ASP A 69 -10.55 6.88 12.98
C ASP A 69 -9.17 6.59 12.38
N ILE A 70 -9.00 6.91 11.10
CA ILE A 70 -7.76 6.64 10.35
C ILE A 70 -6.79 7.80 10.54
N VAL A 71 -5.62 7.51 11.11
CA VAL A 71 -4.47 8.42 11.15
C VAL A 71 -3.45 7.99 10.10
N ILE A 72 -3.12 8.88 9.17
CA ILE A 72 -2.04 8.65 8.20
C ILE A 72 -0.73 9.10 8.86
N PRO A 73 0.24 8.19 9.07
CA PRO A 73 1.51 8.55 9.68
C PRO A 73 2.31 9.50 8.77
N GLU A 74 3.20 10.28 9.40
CA GLU A 74 4.16 11.10 8.66
C GLU A 74 4.94 10.22 7.67
N THR A 75 5.06 10.73 6.45
CA THR A 75 5.57 9.95 5.32
C THR A 75 6.85 10.59 4.79
N HIS A 76 7.90 9.78 4.66
CA HIS A 76 9.21 10.21 4.17
C HIS A 76 9.60 9.44 2.91
N ARG A 77 10.49 10.04 2.12
CA ARG A 77 11.12 9.35 0.99
C ARG A 77 12.20 8.37 1.51
N PRO A 78 12.07 7.06 1.29
CA PRO A 78 13.15 6.13 1.63
C PRO A 78 14.37 6.39 0.75
N LYS A 79 15.57 6.26 1.33
CA LYS A 79 16.84 6.43 0.60
C LYS A 79 17.12 5.26 -0.35
N VAL A 80 16.79 4.04 0.09
CA VAL A 80 16.87 2.80 -0.70
C VAL A 80 15.47 2.23 -0.75
N TYR A 81 14.84 2.26 -1.92
CA TYR A 81 13.40 2.03 -2.03
C TYR A 81 13.01 0.57 -2.30
N ILE A 82 13.86 -0.26 -2.91
CA ILE A 82 13.52 -1.67 -3.15
C ILE A 82 13.30 -2.42 -1.82
N PRO A 83 14.25 -2.40 -0.86
CA PRO A 83 14.04 -3.05 0.44
C PRO A 83 12.83 -2.49 1.20
N TYR A 84 12.61 -1.17 1.13
CA TYR A 84 11.42 -0.55 1.72
C TYR A 84 10.11 -1.11 1.16
N ILE A 85 10.04 -1.35 -0.16
CA ILE A 85 8.86 -1.92 -0.82
C ILE A 85 8.70 -3.41 -0.46
N GLU A 86 9.80 -4.16 -0.36
CA GLU A 86 9.80 -5.56 0.09
C GLU A 86 9.31 -5.69 1.54
N ASP A 87 9.83 -4.86 2.44
CA ASP A 87 9.42 -4.80 3.84
C ASP A 87 7.92 -4.48 3.95
N PHE A 88 7.43 -3.55 3.11
CA PHE A 88 6.01 -3.22 3.10
C PHE A 88 5.14 -4.35 2.53
N TYR A 89 5.62 -5.07 1.51
CA TYR A 89 4.94 -6.27 1.02
C TYR A 89 4.77 -7.31 2.13
N GLN A 90 5.83 -7.56 2.92
CA GLN A 90 5.78 -8.48 4.06
C GLN A 90 4.89 -7.98 5.21
N TYR A 91 4.88 -6.66 5.45
CA TYR A 91 3.96 -6.03 6.39
C TYR A 91 2.51 -6.34 6.02
N VAL A 92 2.14 -6.22 4.73
CA VAL A 92 0.78 -6.53 4.28
C VAL A 92 0.45 -8.02 4.48
N GLU A 93 1.32 -8.95 4.07
CA GLU A 93 1.10 -10.38 4.30
C GLU A 93 0.89 -10.72 5.78
N THR A 94 1.72 -10.16 6.65
CA THR A 94 1.67 -10.48 8.09
C THR A 94 0.42 -9.92 8.76
N ASN A 95 -0.11 -8.81 8.25
CA ASN A 95 -1.21 -8.08 8.88
C ASN A 95 -2.55 -8.27 8.17
N ARG A 96 -2.61 -8.92 7.01
CA ARG A 96 -3.84 -9.10 6.24
C ARG A 96 -4.97 -9.74 7.05
N SER A 97 -4.66 -10.57 8.04
CA SER A 97 -5.64 -11.22 8.94
C SER A 97 -6.51 -10.24 9.74
N VAL A 98 -6.19 -8.94 9.71
CA VAL A 98 -7.08 -7.88 10.18
C VAL A 98 -8.40 -7.87 9.41
N PHE A 99 -8.45 -8.28 8.14
CA PHE A 99 -9.70 -8.42 7.40
C PHE A 99 -10.23 -9.85 7.56
N LYS A 100 -11.50 -10.04 7.92
CA LYS A 100 -12.04 -11.40 8.15
C LYS A 100 -12.80 -11.94 6.94
N GLU A 101 -13.34 -11.03 6.17
CA GLU A 101 -14.20 -11.27 5.04
C GLU A 101 -13.33 -11.64 3.82
N SER A 102 -13.74 -12.69 3.10
CA SER A 102 -13.01 -13.16 1.91
C SER A 102 -12.93 -12.10 0.81
N PHE A 103 -13.96 -11.26 0.65
CA PHE A 103 -13.92 -10.18 -0.33
C PHE A 103 -12.95 -9.06 0.08
N SER A 104 -12.81 -8.75 1.37
CA SER A 104 -11.80 -7.79 1.85
C SER A 104 -10.40 -8.35 1.68
N GLN A 105 -10.20 -9.65 1.97
CA GLN A 105 -8.95 -10.36 1.68
C GLN A 105 -8.59 -10.31 0.20
N SER A 106 -9.56 -10.50 -0.70
CA SER A 106 -9.34 -10.40 -2.16
C SER A 106 -8.93 -8.99 -2.59
N ILE A 107 -9.43 -7.93 -1.95
CA ILE A 107 -8.97 -6.56 -2.23
C ILE A 107 -7.52 -6.37 -1.75
N VAL A 108 -7.13 -7.01 -0.64
CA VAL A 108 -5.73 -7.02 -0.19
C VAL A 108 -4.85 -7.82 -1.16
N ASP A 109 -5.35 -8.90 -1.75
CA ASP A 109 -4.63 -9.64 -2.80
C ASP A 109 -4.36 -8.75 -4.02
N ASP A 110 -5.35 -7.98 -4.49
CA ASP A 110 -5.17 -6.98 -5.57
C ASP A 110 -4.07 -5.96 -5.20
N PHE A 111 -4.00 -5.54 -3.94
CA PHE A 111 -2.97 -4.60 -3.46
C PHE A 111 -1.59 -5.24 -3.54
N GLN A 112 -1.45 -6.47 -3.06
CA GLN A 112 -0.19 -7.19 -3.05
C GLN A 112 0.29 -7.57 -4.44
N GLU A 113 -0.63 -7.91 -5.34
CA GLU A 113 -0.32 -8.12 -6.75
C GLU A 113 0.34 -6.88 -7.36
N ALA A 114 -0.24 -5.68 -7.12
CA ALA A 114 0.33 -4.44 -7.63
C ALA A 114 1.75 -4.17 -7.07
N VAL A 115 1.98 -4.48 -5.78
CA VAL A 115 3.30 -4.33 -5.15
C VAL A 115 4.32 -5.32 -5.70
N ILE A 116 3.97 -6.60 -5.86
CA ILE A 116 4.92 -7.59 -6.39
C ILE A 116 5.25 -7.35 -7.87
N GLN A 117 4.29 -6.89 -8.66
CA GLN A 117 4.53 -6.46 -10.05
C GLN A 117 5.42 -5.21 -10.13
N LEU A 118 5.27 -4.26 -9.19
CA LEU A 118 6.20 -3.13 -9.05
C LEU A 118 7.62 -3.62 -8.75
N LEU A 119 7.78 -4.48 -7.73
CA LEU A 119 9.08 -5.03 -7.34
C LEU A 119 9.78 -5.74 -8.50
N PHE A 120 9.04 -6.56 -9.26
CA PHE A 120 9.58 -7.23 -10.43
C PHE A 120 10.16 -6.24 -11.46
N ARG A 121 9.42 -5.15 -11.75
CA ARG A 121 9.88 -4.11 -12.69
C ARG A 121 11.13 -3.41 -12.16
N LEU A 122 11.12 -2.96 -10.90
CA LEU A 122 12.22 -2.20 -10.31
C LEU A 122 13.53 -3.01 -10.24
N LYS A 123 13.46 -4.28 -9.83
CA LYS A 123 14.65 -5.15 -9.71
C LYS A 123 15.33 -5.48 -11.04
N ARG A 124 14.66 -5.26 -12.17
CA ARG A 124 15.24 -5.46 -13.52
C ARG A 124 15.88 -4.22 -14.11
N LEU A 125 15.75 -3.08 -13.43
CA LEU A 125 16.35 -1.81 -13.82
C LEU A 125 17.70 -1.56 -13.14
N GLU A 126 18.05 -2.38 -12.15
CA GLU A 126 19.38 -2.44 -11.53
C GLU A 126 20.44 -3.05 -12.47
#